data_AF-A0A960DN54-F1
#
_entry.id   AF-A0A960DN54-F1
#
_cell.length_a   1.000
_cell.length_b   1.000
_cell.length_c   1.000
_cell.angle_alpha   90.00
_cell.angle_beta   90.00
_cell.angle_gamma   90.00
#
_symmetry.space_group_name_H-M   'P 1'
#
loop_
_entity.id
_entity.type
_entity.pdbx_description
1 polymer ?
#
loop_
_entity_poly.entity_id
_entity_poly.type
_entity_poly.pdbx_seq_one_letter_code
_entity_poly.pdbx_strand_id
1 'polypeptide(L)'
;MAVGADDGRDAPTVGLIGTFDIANYGDLLLPEVTERELVARIPDLVVRRLAPFGWEHPVPSDGGVVAEPLGEPTDARRAELAEDCDALIIGGGEIIHFEDRLLAPHYDTTEEEVLARAPSTWFVDGTGPAAPLPTAWNAVGIPFDIPAERAAFVRSAVERHEYVAVRDHTSRERLEKIGLDREIHVVPDPGFVAPRVFAPALLERRRRLHATLGWLPPGPYLVVQGNGSMVEGAGRMSMALDAVLGERPDLSLVLIETGIGHGDREFSAAFGAAHPARLWRPTAPLLPADVAA
;
A
#
# COMPACT_ATOMS: atom_id res chain seq x y z
N MET A 1 37.96 -12.06 -22.37
CA MET A 1 38.28 -12.79 -21.14
C MET A 1 38.45 -11.80 -20.01
N ALA A 2 37.44 -11.71 -19.17
CA ALA A 2 37.51 -11.45 -17.74
C ALA A 2 36.17 -11.99 -17.22
N VAL A 3 36.18 -13.29 -16.93
CA VAL A 3 35.08 -13.94 -16.22
C VAL A 3 35.14 -13.33 -14.82
N GLY A 4 34.15 -12.50 -14.49
CA GLY A 4 33.98 -11.98 -13.14
C GLY A 4 33.89 -13.19 -12.21
N ALA A 5 34.67 -13.14 -11.12
CA ALA A 5 34.62 -14.13 -10.08
C ALA A 5 33.18 -14.20 -9.57
N ASP A 6 32.62 -15.41 -9.63
CA ASP A 6 31.44 -15.79 -8.88
C ASP A 6 31.87 -15.81 -7.41
N ASP A 7 31.62 -14.71 -6.70
CA ASP A 7 32.06 -14.51 -5.31
C ASP A 7 31.31 -15.41 -4.31
N GLY A 8 30.45 -16.32 -4.80
CA GLY A 8 29.75 -17.31 -3.97
C GLY A 8 28.84 -16.70 -2.91
N ARG A 9 28.51 -15.41 -3.04
CA ARG A 9 27.49 -14.76 -2.23
C ARG A 9 26.14 -15.08 -2.82
N ASP A 10 25.23 -15.53 -1.96
CA ASP A 10 23.82 -15.57 -2.29
C ASP A 10 23.36 -14.19 -2.76
N ALA A 11 22.37 -14.17 -3.65
CA ALA A 11 21.78 -12.95 -4.18
C ALA A 11 21.35 -12.01 -3.02
N PRO A 12 21.64 -10.69 -3.10
CA PRO A 12 21.28 -9.78 -2.02
C PRO A 12 19.77 -9.83 -1.81
N THR A 13 19.34 -9.95 -0.55
CA THR A 13 17.94 -10.15 -0.18
C THR A 13 17.45 -9.01 0.70
N VAL A 14 16.32 -8.41 0.32
CA VAL A 14 15.68 -7.35 1.10
C VAL A 14 14.28 -7.77 1.53
N GLY A 15 14.00 -7.62 2.82
CA GLY A 15 12.65 -7.73 3.37
C GLY A 15 11.90 -6.41 3.15
N LEU A 16 10.85 -6.42 2.35
CA LEU A 16 9.95 -5.30 2.15
C LEU A 16 8.73 -5.49 3.05
N ILE A 17 8.50 -4.58 4.00
CA ILE A 17 7.46 -4.67 5.03
C ILE A 17 6.35 -3.65 4.76
N GLY A 18 5.10 -4.12 4.77
CA GLY A 18 3.89 -3.27 4.66
C GLY A 18 2.61 -4.10 4.75
N THR A 19 1.45 -3.48 4.52
CA THR A 19 0.12 -4.14 4.56
C THR A 19 -0.26 -4.79 3.23
N PHE A 20 0.69 -5.51 2.61
CA PHE A 20 0.56 -6.06 1.25
C PHE A 20 -0.40 -7.24 1.11
N ASP A 21 -1.07 -7.61 2.20
CA ASP A 21 -2.07 -8.66 2.36
C ASP A 21 -3.46 -8.09 2.66
N ILE A 22 -3.64 -6.77 2.56
CA ILE A 22 -4.95 -6.10 2.62
C ILE A 22 -5.49 -5.91 1.20
N ALA A 23 -6.80 -6.12 1.02
CA ALA A 23 -7.51 -5.92 -0.25
C ALA A 23 -7.69 -4.41 -0.59
N ASN A 24 -6.57 -3.70 -0.71
CA ASN A 24 -6.46 -2.29 -1.05
C ASN A 24 -5.51 -2.11 -2.25
N TYR A 25 -5.97 -1.37 -3.26
CA TYR A 25 -5.23 -1.10 -4.48
C TYR A 25 -3.85 -0.51 -4.23
N GLY A 26 -3.76 0.50 -3.36
CA GLY A 26 -2.51 1.15 -2.99
C GLY A 26 -1.56 0.15 -2.33
N ASP A 27 -2.05 -0.56 -1.32
CA ASP A 27 -1.23 -1.53 -0.58
C ASP A 27 -0.74 -2.68 -1.46
N LEU A 28 -1.52 -3.11 -2.45
CA LEU A 28 -1.11 -4.14 -3.42
C LEU A 28 -0.20 -3.60 -4.53
N LEU A 29 -0.29 -2.31 -4.86
CA LEU A 29 0.53 -1.66 -5.90
C LEU A 29 1.93 -1.29 -5.39
N LEU A 30 2.03 -0.76 -4.18
CA LEU A 30 3.28 -0.24 -3.62
C LEU A 30 4.43 -1.27 -3.54
N PRO A 31 4.20 -2.57 -3.22
CA PRO A 31 5.26 -3.55 -3.26
C PRO A 31 5.74 -3.83 -4.69
N GLU A 32 4.83 -3.87 -5.68
CA GLU A 32 5.17 -4.02 -7.10
C GLU A 32 6.02 -2.85 -7.62
N VAL A 33 5.65 -1.62 -7.24
CA VAL A 33 6.42 -0.42 -7.58
C VAL A 33 7.82 -0.50 -6.98
N THR A 34 7.89 -0.77 -5.68
CA THR A 34 9.14 -0.75 -4.92
C THR A 34 10.09 -1.83 -5.43
N GLU A 35 9.61 -3.07 -5.55
CA GLU A 35 10.40 -4.20 -6.08
C GLU A 35 10.94 -3.91 -7.47
N ARG A 36 10.09 -3.43 -8.40
CA ARG A 36 10.51 -3.14 -9.76
C ARG A 36 11.59 -2.06 -9.82
N GLU A 37 11.44 -0.99 -9.04
CA GLU A 37 12.42 0.10 -9.01
C GLU A 37 13.74 -0.35 -8.35
N LEU A 38 13.69 -1.24 -7.35
CA LEU A 38 14.88 -1.80 -6.72
C LEU A 38 15.63 -2.75 -7.66
N VAL A 39 14.95 -3.75 -8.24
CA VAL A 39 15.53 -4.73 -9.16
C VAL A 39 16.11 -4.06 -10.41
N ALA A 40 15.51 -2.95 -10.87
CA ALA A 40 16.06 -2.18 -11.98
C ALA A 40 17.40 -1.48 -11.65
N ARG A 41 17.71 -1.25 -10.37
CA ARG A 41 18.93 -0.56 -9.91
C ARG A 41 19.96 -1.50 -9.32
N ILE A 42 19.52 -2.62 -8.74
CA ILE A 42 20.34 -3.62 -8.08
C ILE A 42 20.08 -4.95 -8.79
N PRO A 43 20.93 -5.31 -9.78
CA PRO A 43 20.83 -6.61 -10.45
C PRO A 43 20.85 -7.76 -9.44
N ASP A 44 20.09 -8.81 -9.75
CA ASP A 44 19.99 -10.04 -8.96
C ASP A 44 19.41 -9.87 -7.54
N LEU A 45 18.90 -8.67 -7.19
CA LEU A 45 18.21 -8.47 -5.92
C LEU A 45 16.98 -9.37 -5.78
N VAL A 46 16.89 -10.05 -4.64
CA VAL A 46 15.69 -10.78 -4.21
C VAL A 46 14.90 -9.89 -3.24
N VAL A 47 13.61 -9.71 -3.53
CA VAL A 47 12.70 -8.97 -2.64
C VAL A 47 11.73 -9.95 -2.01
N ARG A 48 11.73 -10.00 -0.67
CA ARG A 48 10.74 -10.74 0.12
C ARG A 48 9.68 -9.77 0.61
N ARG A 49 8.46 -9.88 0.10
CA ARG A 49 7.32 -9.11 0.60
C ARG A 49 6.88 -9.70 1.93
N LEU A 50 6.80 -8.89 2.96
CA LEU A 50 6.45 -9.25 4.32
C LEU A 50 5.24 -8.43 4.75
N ALA A 51 4.23 -9.09 5.30
CA ALA A 51 2.99 -8.48 5.75
C ALA A 51 2.48 -9.14 7.04
N PRO A 52 1.59 -8.51 7.82
CA PRO A 52 1.17 -9.05 9.12
C PRO A 52 0.69 -10.51 9.11
N PHE A 53 -0.12 -10.87 8.12
CA PHE A 53 -0.65 -12.23 7.93
C PHE A 53 -0.13 -12.89 6.65
N GLY A 54 0.22 -12.12 5.60
CA GLY A 54 0.76 -12.65 4.35
C GLY A 54 -0.12 -13.75 3.75
N TRP A 55 0.47 -14.90 3.42
CA TRP A 55 -0.26 -16.06 2.89
C TRP A 55 -1.29 -16.68 3.84
N GLU A 56 -1.33 -16.27 5.12
CA GLU A 56 -2.40 -16.64 6.06
C GLU A 56 -3.68 -15.85 5.81
N HIS A 57 -3.59 -14.72 5.08
CA HIS A 57 -4.71 -13.90 4.64
C HIS A 57 -4.59 -13.56 3.13
N PRO A 58 -4.74 -14.55 2.23
CA PRO A 58 -4.69 -14.29 0.80
C PRO A 58 -5.92 -13.49 0.34
N VAL A 59 -5.71 -12.50 -0.54
CA VAL A 59 -6.80 -11.66 -1.06
C VAL A 59 -6.92 -11.84 -2.57
N PRO A 60 -8.11 -12.01 -3.15
CA PRO A 60 -8.23 -12.24 -4.60
C PRO A 60 -7.55 -11.18 -5.48
N SER A 61 -7.41 -9.95 -4.96
CA SER A 61 -6.77 -8.82 -5.64
C SER A 61 -5.23 -8.90 -5.70
N ASP A 62 -4.59 -9.84 -4.99
CA ASP A 62 -3.13 -10.07 -5.05
C ASP A 62 -2.66 -10.79 -6.32
N GLY A 63 -3.59 -11.36 -7.09
CA GLY A 63 -3.30 -12.06 -8.34
C GLY A 63 -2.44 -13.32 -8.17
N GLY A 64 -2.40 -13.89 -6.96
CA GLY A 64 -1.57 -15.03 -6.59
C GLY A 64 -0.16 -14.66 -6.13
N VAL A 65 0.17 -13.37 -6.03
CA VAL A 65 1.47 -12.89 -5.54
C VAL A 65 1.35 -12.53 -4.06
N VAL A 66 1.37 -13.55 -3.21
CA VAL A 66 1.19 -13.41 -1.76
C VAL A 66 2.47 -12.97 -1.05
N ALA A 67 2.30 -12.15 0.00
CA ALA A 67 3.38 -11.80 0.91
C ALA A 67 3.61 -12.90 1.96
N GLU A 68 4.79 -12.87 2.59
CA GLU A 68 5.14 -13.69 3.73
C GLU A 68 4.64 -13.08 5.05
N PRO A 69 4.10 -13.88 6.00
CA PRO A 69 3.75 -13.40 7.32
C PRO A 69 4.98 -12.91 8.08
N LEU A 70 4.87 -11.73 8.68
CA LEU A 70 5.84 -11.23 9.66
C LEU A 70 5.86 -12.11 10.91
N GLY A 71 4.70 -12.65 11.30
CA GLY A 71 4.51 -13.38 12.55
C GLY A 71 4.57 -12.47 13.77
N GLU A 72 4.56 -13.07 14.96
CA GLU A 72 4.71 -12.35 16.22
C GLU A 72 6.15 -11.80 16.37
N PRO A 73 6.33 -10.60 16.96
CA PRO A 73 7.64 -9.93 17.09
C PRO A 73 8.56 -10.51 18.17
N THR A 74 8.73 -11.83 18.15
CA THR A 74 9.62 -12.58 19.06
C THR A 74 11.08 -12.40 18.67
N ASP A 75 11.98 -12.58 19.64
CA ASP A 75 13.44 -12.53 19.39
C ASP A 75 13.88 -13.57 18.34
N ALA A 76 13.27 -14.76 18.34
CA ALA A 76 13.55 -15.80 17.37
C ALA A 76 13.17 -15.38 15.95
N ARG A 77 11.98 -14.80 15.75
CA ARG A 77 11.53 -14.31 14.44
C ARG A 77 12.37 -13.13 13.94
N ARG A 78 12.79 -12.25 14.85
CA ARG A 78 13.70 -11.15 14.52
C ARG A 78 15.06 -11.66 14.07
N ALA A 79 15.61 -12.67 14.76
CA ALA A 79 16.87 -13.31 14.38
C ALA A 79 16.77 -14.00 13.02
N GLU A 80 15.69 -14.75 12.77
CA GLU A 80 15.43 -15.39 11.47
C GLU A 80 15.42 -14.36 10.32
N LEU A 81 14.68 -13.26 10.47
CA LEU A 81 14.65 -12.20 9.45
C LEU A 81 16.02 -11.53 9.26
N ALA A 82 16.82 -11.38 10.32
CA ALA A 82 18.16 -10.80 10.25
C ALA A 82 19.20 -11.77 9.65
N GLU A 83 18.96 -13.08 9.71
CA GLU A 83 19.78 -14.11 9.06
C GLU A 83 19.44 -14.24 7.57
N ASP A 84 18.16 -14.10 7.21
CA ASP A 84 17.70 -14.32 5.84
C ASP A 84 17.71 -13.06 4.94
N CYS A 85 17.80 -11.87 5.52
CA CYS A 85 17.77 -10.61 4.77
C CYS A 85 19.03 -9.79 5.05
N ASP A 86 19.51 -9.07 4.04
CA ASP A 86 20.62 -8.11 4.15
C ASP A 86 20.15 -6.72 4.60
N ALA A 87 18.89 -6.38 4.35
CA ALA A 87 18.27 -5.12 4.78
C ALA A 87 16.74 -5.24 4.85
N LEU A 88 16.12 -4.31 5.59
CA LEU A 88 14.68 -4.09 5.59
C LEU A 88 14.33 -2.76 4.94
N ILE A 89 13.25 -2.79 4.17
CA ILE A 89 12.55 -1.60 3.71
C ILE A 89 11.16 -1.65 4.30
N ILE A 90 10.81 -0.67 5.12
CA ILE A 90 9.46 -0.51 5.64
C ILE A 90 8.82 0.60 4.84
N GLY A 91 7.71 0.32 4.19
CA GLY A 91 7.16 1.31 3.28
C GLY A 91 5.82 0.96 2.68
N GLY A 92 5.28 1.98 2.04
CA GLY A 92 3.95 1.97 1.49
C GLY A 92 2.88 2.38 2.50
N GLY A 93 1.90 3.14 2.03
CA GLY A 93 0.69 3.46 2.79
C GLY A 93 0.91 4.35 4.02
N GLU A 94 -0.10 4.36 4.88
CA GLU A 94 -0.15 5.12 6.13
C GLU A 94 0.09 4.20 7.34
N ILE A 95 1.20 3.46 7.34
CA ILE A 95 1.40 2.32 8.23
C ILE A 95 2.02 2.67 9.60
N ILE A 96 2.49 3.90 9.81
CA ILE A 96 3.15 4.28 11.08
C ILE A 96 2.11 4.81 12.07
N HIS A 97 1.49 3.90 12.81
CA HIS A 97 0.60 4.20 13.93
C HIS A 97 0.54 3.05 14.93
N PHE A 98 -0.08 3.28 16.10
CA PHE A 98 -0.24 2.29 17.17
C PHE A 98 -1.68 1.78 17.33
N GLU A 99 -2.55 2.10 16.37
CA GLU A 99 -3.95 1.66 16.33
C GLU A 99 -4.11 0.30 15.62
N ASP A 100 -3.33 -0.72 16.01
CA ASP A 100 -3.33 -2.05 15.36
C ASP A 100 -4.73 -2.67 15.28
N ARG A 101 -5.57 -2.45 16.29
CA ARG A 101 -6.99 -2.88 16.33
C ARG A 101 -7.81 -2.44 15.10
N LEU A 102 -7.44 -1.32 14.45
CA LEU A 102 -8.13 -0.84 13.25
C LEU A 102 -7.91 -1.75 12.04
N LEU A 103 -6.91 -2.64 12.09
CA LEU A 103 -6.65 -3.59 11.01
C LEU A 103 -7.54 -4.85 11.09
N ALA A 104 -8.16 -5.14 12.25
CA ALA A 104 -8.95 -6.36 12.42
C ALA A 104 -10.09 -6.53 11.39
N PRO A 105 -10.87 -5.48 11.02
CA PRO A 105 -11.87 -5.57 9.97
C PRO A 105 -11.28 -5.82 8.56
N HIS A 106 -10.00 -5.48 8.34
CA HIS A 106 -9.34 -5.68 7.06
C HIS A 106 -8.78 -7.10 6.88
N TYR A 107 -8.60 -7.82 7.98
CA TYR A 107 -8.11 -9.21 8.03
C TYR A 107 -9.20 -10.23 8.34
N ASP A 108 -10.47 -9.81 8.38
CA ASP A 108 -11.62 -10.66 8.77
C ASP A 108 -11.37 -11.43 10.08
N THR A 109 -10.71 -10.78 11.05
CA THR A 109 -10.29 -11.38 12.33
C THR A 109 -10.66 -10.52 13.55
N THR A 110 -10.30 -10.97 14.75
CA THR A 110 -10.50 -10.27 16.02
C THR A 110 -9.38 -9.26 16.31
N GLU A 111 -9.69 -8.23 17.11
CA GLU A 111 -8.68 -7.28 17.58
C GLU A 111 -7.56 -7.97 18.38
N GLU A 112 -7.88 -9.02 19.13
CA GLU A 112 -6.92 -9.79 19.93
C GLU A 112 -5.86 -10.46 19.04
N GLU A 113 -6.28 -11.09 17.94
CA GLU A 113 -5.36 -11.74 17.00
C GLU A 113 -4.42 -10.72 16.33
N VAL A 114 -4.93 -9.55 15.93
CA VAL A 114 -4.08 -8.51 15.35
C VAL A 114 -3.11 -7.92 16.38
N LEU A 115 -3.57 -7.68 17.61
CA LEU A 115 -2.72 -7.17 18.68
C LEU A 115 -1.58 -8.14 19.02
N ALA A 116 -1.82 -9.46 18.93
CA ALA A 116 -0.77 -10.46 19.10
C ALA A 116 0.30 -10.40 18.00
N ARG A 117 -0.10 -10.11 16.74
CA ARG A 117 0.84 -9.86 15.63
C ARG A 117 1.65 -8.58 15.78
N ALA A 118 1.11 -7.61 16.53
CA ALA A 118 1.68 -6.29 16.79
C ALA A 118 2.32 -5.61 15.55
N PRO A 119 1.58 -5.44 14.43
CA PRO A 119 2.10 -4.85 13.19
C PRO A 119 2.86 -3.54 13.39
N SER A 120 2.34 -2.65 14.25
CA SER A 120 2.99 -1.38 14.59
C SER A 120 4.44 -1.53 15.08
N THR A 121 4.78 -2.64 15.74
CA THR A 121 6.15 -2.89 16.19
C THR A 121 7.08 -3.16 15.02
N TRP A 122 6.64 -3.98 14.05
CA TRP A 122 7.39 -4.25 12.83
C TRP A 122 7.51 -2.99 11.94
N PHE A 123 6.42 -2.23 11.80
CA PHE A 123 6.39 -1.02 10.98
C PHE A 123 7.24 0.12 11.56
N VAL A 124 7.37 0.19 12.89
CA VAL A 124 8.19 1.23 13.51
C VAL A 124 9.65 0.82 13.63
N ASP A 125 9.94 -0.43 14.01
CA ASP A 125 11.28 -0.83 14.48
C ASP A 125 11.96 -1.90 13.62
N GLY A 126 11.25 -2.51 12.67
CA GLY A 126 11.76 -3.66 11.93
C GLY A 126 12.17 -4.79 12.88
N THR A 127 13.39 -5.30 12.75
CA THR A 127 13.96 -6.33 13.65
C THR A 127 14.41 -5.79 15.00
N GLY A 128 14.47 -4.47 15.19
CA GLY A 128 14.82 -3.86 16.47
C GLY A 128 16.26 -4.14 16.92
N PRO A 129 16.64 -3.76 18.16
CA PRO A 129 18.03 -3.82 18.62
C PRO A 129 18.52 -5.23 18.96
N ALA A 130 17.63 -6.21 19.10
CA ALA A 130 17.98 -7.60 19.43
C ALA A 130 18.62 -8.35 18.25
N ALA A 131 18.26 -7.98 17.03
CA ALA A 131 18.78 -8.55 15.78
C ALA A 131 18.91 -7.41 14.74
N PRO A 132 19.84 -6.45 14.94
CA PRO A 132 19.87 -5.23 14.16
C PRO A 132 20.17 -5.52 12.69
N LEU A 133 19.32 -4.99 11.81
CA LEU A 133 19.45 -5.09 10.36
C LEU A 133 19.35 -3.69 9.74
N PRO A 134 20.15 -3.35 8.71
CA PRO A 134 20.01 -2.08 8.00
C PRO A 134 18.56 -1.87 7.58
N THR A 135 17.93 -0.82 8.10
CA THR A 135 16.49 -0.60 7.92
C THR A 135 16.24 0.79 7.35
N ALA A 136 15.36 0.87 6.36
CA ALA A 136 14.96 2.12 5.72
C ALA A 136 13.44 2.30 5.78
N TRP A 137 12.99 3.50 6.14
CA TRP A 137 11.61 3.93 5.88
C TRP A 137 11.52 4.52 4.47
N ASN A 138 10.70 3.90 3.62
CA ASN A 138 10.46 4.32 2.25
C ASN A 138 9.08 4.99 2.13
N ALA A 139 9.08 6.32 2.16
CA ALA A 139 7.90 7.16 1.93
C ALA A 139 6.70 6.76 2.78
N VAL A 140 6.91 6.50 4.07
CA VAL A 140 5.83 6.08 4.97
C VAL A 140 4.90 7.25 5.27
N GLY A 141 3.61 6.97 5.42
CA GLY A 141 2.62 7.89 5.99
C GLY A 141 2.45 7.66 7.49
N ILE A 142 2.28 8.76 8.24
CA ILE A 142 1.98 8.74 9.67
C ILE A 142 0.60 9.37 9.86
N PRO A 143 -0.51 8.60 9.89
CA PRO A 143 -1.86 9.16 9.78
C PRO A 143 -2.35 9.89 11.04
N PHE A 144 -1.79 9.56 12.20
CA PHE A 144 -2.19 10.10 13.50
C PHE A 144 -1.01 10.75 14.23
N ASP A 145 -1.30 11.63 15.19
CA ASP A 145 -0.26 12.10 16.10
C ASP A 145 0.28 10.92 16.94
N ILE A 146 1.59 10.84 17.11
CA ILE A 146 2.24 9.78 17.88
C ILE A 146 2.00 10.04 19.38
N PRO A 147 1.43 9.08 20.13
CA PRO A 147 1.19 9.24 21.56
C PRO A 147 2.49 9.49 22.34
N ALA A 148 2.43 10.32 23.38
CA ALA A 148 3.60 10.73 24.15
C ALA A 148 4.35 9.54 24.78
N GLU A 149 3.61 8.50 25.20
CA GLU A 149 4.13 7.25 25.74
C GLU A 149 4.86 6.38 24.70
N ARG A 150 4.62 6.60 23.41
CA ARG A 150 5.30 5.92 22.29
C ARG A 150 6.43 6.75 21.69
N ALA A 151 6.51 8.04 22.00
CA ALA A 151 7.49 8.96 21.44
C ALA A 151 8.95 8.47 21.61
N ALA A 152 9.31 7.95 22.79
CA ALA A 152 10.66 7.44 23.03
C ALA A 152 11.00 6.19 22.20
N PHE A 153 10.02 5.31 22.01
CA PHE A 153 10.17 4.12 21.18
C PHE A 153 10.39 4.50 19.72
N VAL A 154 9.54 5.38 19.17
CA VAL A 154 9.68 5.84 17.77
C VAL A 154 11.01 6.55 17.56
N ARG A 155 11.41 7.47 18.45
CA ARG A 155 12.72 8.14 18.33
C ARG A 155 13.87 7.15 18.27
N SER A 156 13.90 6.20 19.21
CA SER A 156 14.96 5.21 19.29
C SER A 156 15.01 4.31 18.05
N ALA A 157 13.86 3.85 17.54
CA ALA A 157 13.78 3.06 16.32
C ALA A 157 14.28 3.86 15.11
N VAL A 158 13.75 5.07 14.93
CA VAL A 158 14.09 5.93 13.81
C VAL A 158 15.55 6.39 13.83
N GLU A 159 16.18 6.56 14.99
CA GLU A 159 17.62 6.84 15.13
C GLU A 159 18.50 5.70 14.59
N ARG A 160 18.01 4.45 14.59
CA ARG A 160 18.73 3.28 14.04
C ARG A 160 18.55 3.10 12.53
N HIS A 161 17.55 3.72 11.92
CA HIS A 161 17.30 3.56 10.50
C HIS A 161 18.36 4.27 9.65
N GLU A 162 18.86 3.58 8.63
CA GLU A 162 19.86 4.11 7.69
C GLU A 162 19.25 5.24 6.84
N TYR A 163 17.97 5.11 6.51
CA TYR A 163 17.24 6.08 5.69
C TYR A 163 15.82 6.27 6.22
N VAL A 164 15.38 7.52 6.30
CA VAL A 164 14.06 7.87 6.81
C VAL A 164 13.37 8.83 5.86
N ALA A 165 12.39 8.33 5.12
CA ALA A 165 11.54 9.14 4.26
C ALA A 165 10.07 8.98 4.58
N VAL A 166 9.37 10.11 4.60
CA VAL A 166 7.92 10.22 4.74
C VAL A 166 7.30 10.78 3.46
N ARG A 167 6.04 10.47 3.21
CA ARG A 167 5.37 10.85 1.95
C ARG A 167 4.86 12.28 1.88
N ASP A 168 4.73 12.94 3.02
CA ASP A 168 4.12 14.27 3.13
C ASP A 168 4.65 15.08 4.33
N HIS A 169 4.41 16.39 4.29
CA HIS A 169 4.85 17.31 5.34
C HIS A 169 4.14 17.06 6.67
N THR A 170 2.88 16.64 6.66
CA THR A 170 2.12 16.36 7.89
C THR A 170 2.74 15.20 8.67
N SER A 171 3.19 14.16 7.98
CA SER A 171 3.90 13.02 8.56
C SER A 171 5.24 13.47 9.16
N ARG A 172 5.97 14.36 8.48
CA ARG A 172 7.20 14.95 9.02
C ARG A 172 6.93 15.77 10.29
N GLU A 173 5.94 16.65 10.26
CA GLU A 173 5.54 17.48 11.41
C GLU A 173 5.21 16.62 12.64
N ARG A 174 4.57 15.46 12.43
CA ARG A 174 4.27 14.50 13.51
C ARG A 174 5.53 13.91 14.16
N LEU A 175 6.59 13.65 13.40
CA LEU A 175 7.88 13.24 13.93
C LEU A 175 8.61 14.38 14.65
N GLU A 176 8.54 15.60 14.10
CA GLU A 176 9.13 16.78 14.73
C GLU A 176 8.46 17.08 16.09
N LYS A 177 7.14 16.91 16.20
CA LYS A 177 6.39 17.07 17.47
C LYS A 177 6.88 16.14 18.59
N ILE A 178 7.38 14.96 18.26
CA ILE A 178 7.96 14.04 19.25
C ILE A 178 9.44 14.30 19.51
N GLY A 179 10.02 15.37 18.95
CA GLY A 179 11.40 15.78 19.19
C GLY A 179 12.42 14.92 18.45
N LEU A 180 12.07 14.37 17.28
CA LEU A 180 13.02 13.67 16.43
C LEU A 180 13.96 14.69 15.75
N ASP A 181 15.25 14.65 16.09
CA ASP A 181 16.27 15.58 15.59
C ASP A 181 17.25 14.85 14.66
N ARG A 182 16.77 14.49 13.47
CA ARG A 182 17.58 13.93 12.37
C ARG A 182 17.06 14.39 11.02
N GLU A 183 17.82 14.11 9.97
CA GLU A 183 17.32 14.28 8.61
C GLU A 183 16.17 13.31 8.32
N ILE A 184 15.04 13.88 7.89
CA ILE A 184 13.83 13.20 7.44
C ILE A 184 13.52 13.73 6.04
N HIS A 185 13.56 12.85 5.06
CA HIS A 185 13.26 13.21 3.68
C HIS A 185 11.74 13.23 3.48
N VAL A 186 11.21 14.31 2.89
CA VAL A 186 9.83 14.34 2.40
C VAL A 186 9.90 14.05 0.90
N VAL A 187 9.32 12.93 0.48
CA VAL A 187 9.34 12.46 -0.91
C VAL A 187 7.92 12.17 -1.39
N PRO A 188 7.63 12.24 -2.70
CA PRO A 188 6.31 11.83 -3.21
C PRO A 188 5.98 10.37 -2.88
N ASP A 189 4.69 10.07 -2.76
CA ASP A 189 4.21 8.69 -2.63
C ASP A 189 4.72 7.81 -3.79
N PRO A 190 5.21 6.58 -3.54
CA PRO A 190 5.73 5.72 -4.60
C PRO A 190 4.69 5.38 -5.68
N GLY A 191 3.40 5.48 -5.38
CA GLY A 191 2.30 5.34 -6.33
C GLY A 191 2.40 6.29 -7.54
N PHE A 192 3.10 7.43 -7.43
CA PHE A 192 3.38 8.30 -8.59
C PHE A 192 4.28 7.63 -9.65
N VAL A 193 4.98 6.56 -9.30
CA VAL A 193 5.86 5.79 -10.19
C VAL A 193 5.11 4.61 -10.86
N ALA A 194 3.85 4.35 -10.48
CA ALA A 194 3.01 3.29 -11.04
C ALA A 194 2.99 3.20 -12.59
N PRO A 195 3.01 4.30 -13.37
CA PRO A 195 3.08 4.22 -14.83
C PRO A 195 4.30 3.47 -15.39
N ARG A 196 5.36 3.26 -14.59
CA ARG A 196 6.55 2.48 -14.97
C ARG A 196 6.39 0.99 -14.70
N VAL A 197 5.42 0.60 -13.87
CA VAL A 197 5.14 -0.79 -13.50
C VAL A 197 4.44 -1.53 -14.63
N PHE A 198 3.37 -0.94 -15.15
CA PHE A 198 2.55 -1.58 -16.16
C PHE A 198 2.95 -1.13 -17.57
N ALA A 199 3.31 -2.09 -18.41
CA ALA A 199 3.56 -1.80 -19.82
C ALA A 199 2.27 -1.28 -20.50
N PRO A 200 2.33 -0.23 -21.33
CA PRO A 200 1.13 0.29 -22.01
C PRO A 200 0.33 -0.76 -22.79
N ALA A 201 1.03 -1.72 -23.41
CA ALA A 201 0.39 -2.84 -24.11
C ALA A 201 -0.41 -3.78 -23.18
N LEU A 202 0.01 -3.94 -21.92
CA LEU A 202 -0.73 -4.70 -20.91
C LEU A 202 -2.02 -3.98 -20.52
N LEU A 203 -1.92 -2.67 -20.21
CA LEU A 203 -3.08 -1.86 -19.84
C LEU A 203 -4.12 -1.84 -20.96
N GLU A 204 -3.68 -1.64 -22.20
CA GLU A 204 -4.56 -1.64 -23.36
C GLU A 204 -5.21 -3.03 -23.59
N ARG A 205 -4.52 -4.13 -23.29
CA ARG A 205 -5.12 -5.48 -23.32
C ARG A 205 -6.18 -5.66 -22.22
N ARG A 206 -5.90 -5.17 -21.00
CA ARG A 206 -6.85 -5.23 -19.87
C ARG A 206 -8.08 -4.39 -20.14
N ARG A 207 -7.91 -3.17 -20.63
CA ARG A 207 -9.03 -2.30 -21.03
C ARG A 207 -9.96 -2.97 -22.04
N ARG A 208 -9.42 -3.65 -23.06
CA ARG A 208 -10.24 -4.43 -24.02
C ARG A 208 -10.96 -5.60 -23.35
N LEU A 209 -10.32 -6.28 -22.41
CA LEU A 209 -10.95 -7.33 -21.62
C LEU A 209 -12.11 -6.76 -20.79
N HIS A 210 -11.91 -5.65 -20.08
CA HIS A 210 -12.96 -4.99 -19.28
C HIS A 210 -14.15 -4.55 -20.12
N ALA A 211 -13.91 -4.03 -21.33
CA ALA A 211 -14.98 -3.73 -22.28
C ALA A 211 -15.75 -5.00 -22.70
N THR A 212 -15.04 -6.11 -22.93
CA THR A 212 -15.65 -7.42 -23.26
C THR A 212 -16.48 -7.98 -22.10
N LEU A 213 -16.02 -7.75 -20.87
CA LEU A 213 -16.72 -8.14 -19.64
C LEU A 213 -17.89 -7.20 -19.29
N GLY A 214 -18.08 -6.10 -20.04
CA GLY A 214 -19.11 -5.10 -19.77
C GLY A 214 -18.81 -4.21 -18.56
N TRP A 215 -17.58 -4.20 -18.06
CA TRP A 215 -17.15 -3.33 -16.95
C TRP A 215 -16.90 -1.89 -17.37
N LEU A 216 -16.58 -1.69 -18.65
CA LEU A 216 -16.42 -0.36 -19.24
C LEU A 216 -17.54 -0.08 -20.24
N PRO A 217 -18.07 1.15 -20.25
CA PRO A 217 -19.07 1.58 -21.23
C PRO A 217 -18.49 1.63 -22.64
N PRO A 218 -19.33 1.49 -23.68
CA PRO A 218 -18.97 1.92 -25.02
C PRO A 218 -18.91 3.45 -25.07
N GLY A 219 -17.76 4.03 -25.41
CA GLY A 219 -17.59 5.48 -25.56
C GLY A 219 -16.80 6.15 -24.43
N PRO A 220 -16.90 7.48 -24.28
CA PRO A 220 -16.15 8.22 -23.27
C PRO A 220 -16.74 8.01 -21.87
N TYR A 221 -15.87 7.94 -20.88
CA TYR A 221 -16.26 7.78 -19.48
C TYR A 221 -15.37 8.56 -18.53
N LEU A 222 -15.92 8.82 -17.34
CA LEU A 222 -15.21 9.34 -16.18
C LEU A 222 -15.11 8.23 -15.13
N VAL A 223 -13.90 7.99 -14.64
CA VAL A 223 -13.69 7.12 -13.48
C VAL A 223 -13.91 7.95 -12.21
N VAL A 224 -14.70 7.41 -11.29
CA VAL A 224 -14.96 8.02 -10.00
C VAL A 224 -14.59 7.01 -8.92
N GLN A 225 -13.77 7.46 -7.97
CA GLN A 225 -13.31 6.69 -6.82
C GLN A 225 -13.49 7.57 -5.57
N GLY A 226 -13.79 6.94 -4.45
CA GLY A 226 -13.90 7.58 -3.15
C GLY A 226 -14.06 6.53 -2.06
N ASN A 227 -13.99 6.99 -0.81
CA ASN A 227 -14.01 6.14 0.38
C ASN A 227 -15.00 6.67 1.42
N GLY A 228 -15.03 6.03 2.60
CA GLY A 228 -15.96 6.34 3.69
C GLY A 228 -15.95 7.81 4.12
N SER A 229 -14.80 8.48 4.07
CA SER A 229 -14.69 9.90 4.46
C SER A 229 -15.43 10.84 3.49
N MET A 230 -15.74 10.38 2.28
CA MET A 230 -16.38 11.17 1.22
C MET A 230 -17.90 10.93 1.16
N VAL A 231 -18.45 10.00 1.95
CA VAL A 231 -19.88 9.62 1.91
C VAL A 231 -20.79 10.82 2.17
N GLU A 232 -20.51 11.61 3.20
CA GLU A 232 -21.31 12.82 3.52
C GLU A 232 -21.29 13.86 2.38
N GLY A 233 -20.20 13.88 1.60
CA GLY A 233 -20.02 14.77 0.46
C GLY A 233 -20.58 14.24 -0.86
N ALA A 234 -20.94 12.95 -0.94
CA ALA A 234 -21.25 12.27 -2.19
C ALA A 234 -22.38 12.93 -2.99
N GLY A 235 -23.43 13.40 -2.30
CA GLY A 235 -24.54 14.12 -2.95
C GLY A 235 -24.10 15.43 -3.60
N ARG A 236 -23.25 16.22 -2.93
CA ARG A 236 -22.71 17.47 -3.50
C ARG A 236 -21.79 17.21 -4.68
N MET A 237 -20.96 16.16 -4.61
CA MET A 237 -20.10 15.75 -5.72
C MET A 237 -20.94 15.33 -6.93
N SER A 238 -22.01 14.58 -6.69
CA SER A 238 -22.94 14.17 -7.73
C SER A 238 -23.63 15.35 -8.41
N MET A 239 -24.13 16.32 -7.62
CA MET A 239 -24.71 17.55 -8.16
C MET A 239 -23.73 18.38 -8.99
N ALA A 240 -22.45 18.45 -8.57
CA ALA A 240 -21.44 19.13 -9.36
C ALA A 240 -21.18 18.44 -10.70
N LEU A 241 -21.32 17.11 -10.75
CA LEU A 241 -21.16 16.31 -11.95
C LEU A 241 -22.34 16.46 -12.92
N ASP A 242 -23.53 16.80 -12.44
CA ASP A 242 -24.72 17.04 -13.29
C ASP A 242 -24.46 18.07 -14.39
N ALA A 243 -23.71 19.13 -14.08
CA ALA A 243 -23.33 20.15 -15.06
C ALA A 243 -22.52 19.54 -16.22
N VAL A 244 -21.53 18.71 -15.89
CA VAL A 244 -20.68 18.03 -16.89
C VAL A 244 -21.50 17.03 -17.70
N LEU A 245 -22.39 16.26 -17.05
CA LEU A 245 -23.24 15.27 -17.71
C LEU A 245 -24.31 15.90 -18.61
N GLY A 246 -24.73 17.13 -18.30
CA GLY A 246 -25.62 17.94 -19.12
C GLY A 246 -24.95 18.41 -20.41
N GLU A 247 -23.68 18.84 -20.33
CA GLU A 247 -22.88 19.22 -21.50
C GLU A 247 -22.39 18.02 -22.31
N ARG A 248 -22.25 16.85 -21.68
CA ARG A 248 -21.74 15.61 -22.26
C ARG A 248 -22.74 14.46 -22.08
N PRO A 249 -23.81 14.42 -22.90
CA PRO A 249 -24.84 13.38 -22.78
C PRO A 249 -24.32 11.98 -23.13
N ASP A 250 -23.19 11.89 -23.84
CA ASP A 250 -22.48 10.67 -24.20
C ASP A 250 -21.55 10.14 -23.07
N LEU A 251 -21.31 10.95 -22.04
CA LEU A 251 -20.39 10.60 -20.96
C LEU A 251 -21.03 9.62 -19.97
N SER A 252 -20.31 8.54 -19.75
CA SER A 252 -20.63 7.46 -18.82
C SER A 252 -19.78 7.54 -17.56
N LEU A 253 -20.24 6.92 -16.46
CA LEU A 253 -19.51 6.90 -15.19
C LEU A 253 -19.08 5.48 -14.86
N VAL A 254 -17.80 5.31 -14.51
CA VAL A 254 -17.25 4.05 -13.99
C VAL A 254 -16.90 4.26 -12.52
N LEU A 255 -17.60 3.58 -11.62
CA LEU A 255 -17.26 3.59 -10.20
C LEU A 255 -16.30 2.44 -9.88
N ILE A 256 -15.17 2.78 -9.28
CA ILE A 256 -14.15 1.80 -8.86
C ILE A 256 -14.02 1.84 -7.34
N GLU A 257 -14.24 0.69 -6.73
CA GLU A 257 -13.93 0.43 -5.32
C GLU A 257 -12.48 -0.04 -5.25
N THR A 258 -11.62 0.73 -4.58
CA THR A 258 -10.16 0.49 -4.53
C THR A 258 -9.70 -0.10 -3.21
N GLY A 259 -10.49 0.02 -2.14
CA GLY A 259 -10.17 -0.55 -0.83
C GLY A 259 -11.37 -1.24 -0.21
N ILE A 260 -11.36 -2.57 -0.14
CA ILE A 260 -12.40 -3.30 0.57
C ILE A 260 -12.23 -2.98 2.07
N GLY A 261 -13.30 -2.47 2.69
CA GLY A 261 -13.32 -2.10 4.11
C GLY A 261 -12.99 -0.64 4.43
N HIS A 262 -12.65 0.21 3.45
CA HIS A 262 -12.42 1.65 3.68
C HIS A 262 -13.65 2.54 3.42
N GLY A 263 -14.83 1.95 3.25
CA GLY A 263 -16.06 2.69 2.98
C GLY A 263 -16.31 2.98 1.50
N ASP A 264 -15.53 2.39 0.59
CA ASP A 264 -15.63 2.59 -0.86
C ASP A 264 -17.00 2.18 -1.41
N ARG A 265 -17.59 1.12 -0.85
CA ARG A 265 -18.92 0.63 -1.23
C ARG A 265 -20.03 1.60 -0.82
N GLU A 266 -19.93 2.12 0.39
CA GLU A 266 -20.85 3.12 0.96
C GLU A 266 -20.80 4.40 0.13
N PHE A 267 -19.60 4.86 -0.21
CA PHE A 267 -19.42 5.99 -1.11
C PHE A 267 -20.00 5.71 -2.50
N SER A 268 -19.65 4.57 -3.10
CA SER A 268 -20.12 4.18 -4.43
C SER A 268 -21.64 4.06 -4.50
N ALA A 269 -22.28 3.57 -3.43
CA ALA A 269 -23.73 3.52 -3.30
C ALA A 269 -24.35 4.92 -3.19
N ALA A 270 -23.83 5.75 -2.28
CA ALA A 270 -24.32 7.11 -2.06
C ALA A 270 -24.17 8.01 -3.31
N PHE A 271 -23.01 7.93 -3.97
CA PHE A 271 -22.72 8.69 -5.19
C PHE A 271 -23.52 8.19 -6.39
N GLY A 272 -23.54 6.86 -6.60
CA GLY A 272 -24.16 6.24 -7.78
C GLY A 272 -25.69 6.30 -7.81
N ALA A 273 -26.35 6.52 -6.67
CA ALA A 273 -27.81 6.60 -6.57
C ALA A 273 -28.42 7.71 -7.43
N ALA A 274 -27.67 8.78 -7.72
CA ALA A 274 -28.12 9.88 -8.55
C ALA A 274 -28.08 9.59 -10.07
N HIS A 275 -27.22 8.65 -10.50
CA HIS A 275 -26.89 8.42 -11.92
C HIS A 275 -27.04 6.97 -12.40
N PRO A 276 -28.11 6.22 -12.02
CA PRO A 276 -28.17 4.77 -12.23
C PRO A 276 -28.15 4.36 -13.71
N ALA A 277 -28.68 5.18 -14.61
CA ALA A 277 -28.76 4.87 -16.04
C ALA A 277 -27.42 5.04 -16.80
N ARG A 278 -26.41 5.63 -16.14
CA ARG A 278 -25.10 5.95 -16.73
C ARG A 278 -23.95 5.33 -15.94
N LEU A 279 -24.23 4.28 -15.19
CA LEU A 279 -23.30 3.73 -14.22
C LEU A 279 -22.77 2.37 -14.67
N TRP A 280 -21.46 2.25 -14.67
CA TRP A 280 -20.73 1.00 -14.85
C TRP A 280 -19.94 0.72 -13.59
N ARG A 281 -19.94 -0.56 -13.20
CA ARG A 281 -19.24 -1.06 -12.02
C ARG A 281 -18.59 -2.37 -12.38
N PRO A 282 -17.27 -2.51 -12.22
CA PRO A 282 -16.64 -3.82 -12.21
C PRO A 282 -17.27 -4.68 -11.10
N THR A 283 -17.47 -5.97 -11.39
CA THR A 283 -18.19 -6.90 -10.50
C THR A 283 -17.30 -7.99 -9.92
N ALA A 284 -15.99 -7.89 -10.12
CA ALA A 284 -15.00 -8.83 -9.59
C ALA A 284 -13.90 -8.07 -8.86
N PRO A 285 -13.14 -8.75 -7.98
CA PRO A 285 -11.93 -8.19 -7.39
C PRO A 285 -11.00 -7.67 -8.49
N LEU A 286 -10.50 -6.46 -8.29
CA LEU A 286 -9.63 -5.79 -9.25
C LEU A 286 -8.18 -5.95 -8.83
N LEU A 287 -7.35 -6.45 -9.74
CA LEU A 287 -5.90 -6.41 -9.56
C LEU A 287 -5.40 -4.97 -9.74
N PRO A 288 -4.20 -4.63 -9.25
CA PRO A 288 -3.63 -3.31 -9.49
C PRO A 288 -3.59 -2.92 -10.99
N ALA A 289 -3.24 -3.87 -11.85
CA ALA A 289 -3.24 -3.64 -13.29
C ALA A 289 -4.65 -3.46 -13.89
N ASP A 290 -5.71 -3.93 -13.23
CA ASP A 290 -7.09 -3.68 -13.66
C ASP A 290 -7.54 -2.26 -13.34
N VAL A 291 -7.20 -1.75 -12.15
CA VAL A 291 -7.50 -0.37 -11.76
C VAL A 291 -6.72 0.64 -12.62
N ALA A 292 -5.51 0.28 -13.04
CA ALA A 292 -4.65 1.14 -13.85
C ALA A 292 -5.03 1.23 -15.34
N ALA A 293 -5.91 0.35 -15.85
CA ALA A 293 -6.23 0.21 -17.29
C ALA A 293 -7.45 1.03 -17.73
#